data_AF-A0A532EGQ0-F1
#
_entry.id   AF-A0A532EGQ0-F1
#
_cell.length_a   1.000
_cell.length_b   1.000
_cell.length_c   1.000
_cell.angle_alpha   90.00
_cell.angle_beta   90.00
_cell.angle_gamma   90.00
#
_symmetry.space_group_name_H-M   'P 1'
#
loop_
_entity.id
_entity.type
_entity.pdbx_description
1 polymer ?
#
loop_
_entity_poly.entity_id
_entity_poly.type
_entity_poly.pdbx_seq_one_letter_code
_entity_poly.pdbx_strand_id
1 'polypeptide(L)'
;MSKQTEGGHAARHDRFVQEGQHDSYKMPGKLKEPTVCKTCGALFHKGRWTWGTKPTGADEIVCPACLRIEDKNPKGFVTLKGAYKDQHRDQVMGLIHNAEAQEKKEYPLARIMTIENRAEG
;
A
#
# COMPACT_ATOMS: atom_id res chain seq x y z
N MET A 1 -60.61 10.55 -23.61
CA MET A 1 -59.57 9.76 -24.32
C MET A 1 -58.42 9.49 -23.37
N SER A 2 -58.15 8.21 -23.16
CA SER A 2 -57.02 7.67 -22.43
C SER A 2 -55.68 8.14 -23.00
N LYS A 3 -54.67 8.26 -22.14
CA LYS A 3 -53.30 7.80 -22.42
C LYS A 3 -52.56 7.59 -21.10
N GLN A 4 -52.41 6.32 -20.73
CA GLN A 4 -51.32 5.84 -19.88
C GLN A 4 -50.08 5.68 -20.75
N THR A 5 -48.92 6.09 -20.22
CA THR A 5 -47.59 5.44 -20.22
C THR A 5 -46.59 6.49 -19.68
N GLU A 6 -45.53 6.22 -18.94
CA GLU A 6 -44.71 5.01 -18.77
C GLU A 6 -43.87 5.17 -17.48
N GLY A 7 -43.51 4.05 -16.86
CA GLY A 7 -42.77 4.03 -15.60
C GLY A 7 -41.37 4.64 -15.70
N GLY A 8 -41.09 5.60 -14.83
CA GLY A 8 -39.73 5.98 -14.47
C GLY A 8 -39.42 5.35 -13.11
N HIS A 9 -38.68 4.24 -13.11
CA HIS A 9 -38.12 3.68 -11.89
C HIS A 9 -37.34 4.80 -11.18
N ALA A 10 -37.83 5.27 -10.03
CA ALA A 10 -37.03 6.08 -9.13
C ALA A 10 -35.73 5.32 -8.91
N ALA A 11 -34.61 5.89 -9.37
CA ALA A 11 -33.30 5.28 -9.25
C ALA A 11 -33.10 4.93 -7.76
N ARG A 12 -33.13 3.63 -7.45
CA ARG A 12 -32.96 3.17 -6.08
C ARG A 12 -31.54 3.53 -5.66
N HIS A 13 -31.42 4.49 -4.76
CA HIS A 13 -30.15 4.97 -4.19
C HIS A 13 -29.51 3.94 -3.22
N ASP A 14 -29.92 2.67 -3.26
CA ASP A 14 -29.47 1.60 -2.37
C ASP A 14 -28.24 0.83 -2.88
N ARG A 15 -27.69 1.23 -4.03
CA ARG A 15 -26.48 0.62 -4.63
C ARG A 15 -25.23 1.50 -4.61
N PHE A 16 -25.05 2.35 -3.60
CA PHE A 16 -23.69 2.73 -3.20
C PHE A 16 -23.07 1.62 -2.35
N VAL A 17 -22.98 0.40 -2.92
CA VAL A 17 -21.98 -0.53 -2.43
C VAL A 17 -20.66 0.11 -2.83
N GLN A 18 -20.01 0.80 -1.89
CA GLN A 18 -18.59 1.05 -2.01
C GLN A 18 -17.97 -0.33 -2.11
N GLU A 19 -17.63 -0.77 -3.32
CA GLU A 19 -16.79 -1.94 -3.52
C GLU A 19 -15.52 -1.66 -2.72
N GLY A 20 -15.48 -2.18 -1.48
CA GLY A 20 -14.31 -2.06 -0.64
C GLY A 20 -13.18 -2.63 -1.47
N GLN A 21 -12.17 -1.81 -1.78
CA GLN A 21 -11.00 -2.28 -2.51
C GLN A 21 -10.49 -3.53 -1.77
N HIS A 22 -10.76 -4.71 -2.35
CA HIS A 22 -10.29 -5.98 -1.84
C HIS A 22 -8.80 -6.04 -2.15
N ASP A 23 -8.01 -5.41 -1.29
CA ASP A 23 -6.57 -5.57 -1.28
C ASP A 23 -6.24 -6.95 -0.71
N SER A 24 -5.76 -7.87 -1.54
CA SER A 24 -5.40 -9.25 -1.16
C SER A 24 -4.36 -9.32 -0.04
N TYR A 25 -3.61 -8.24 0.18
CA TYR A 25 -2.61 -8.14 1.24
C TYR A 25 -3.13 -7.44 2.50
N LYS A 26 -4.42 -7.06 2.53
CA LYS A 26 -5.07 -6.59 3.75
C LYS A 26 -5.16 -7.75 4.73
N MET A 27 -4.83 -7.48 6.00
CA MET A 27 -4.92 -8.51 7.02
C MET A 27 -6.35 -9.04 7.13
N PRO A 28 -6.57 -10.38 7.17
CA PRO A 28 -7.90 -11.00 7.14
C PRO A 28 -8.72 -10.72 8.40
N GLY A 29 -8.11 -10.13 9.43
CA GLY A 29 -8.77 -9.73 10.67
C GLY A 29 -7.83 -8.93 11.57
N LYS A 30 -8.31 -8.65 12.78
CA LYS A 30 -7.49 -8.00 13.80
C LYS A 30 -6.41 -8.97 14.28
N LEU A 31 -5.15 -8.55 14.20
CA LEU A 31 -4.03 -9.33 14.73
C LEU A 31 -4.05 -9.32 16.25
N LYS A 32 -3.58 -10.43 16.82
CA LYS A 32 -3.25 -10.50 18.25
C LYS A 32 -2.12 -9.52 18.52
N GLU A 33 -2.16 -8.84 19.66
CA GLU A 33 -1.10 -7.93 20.06
C GLU A 33 -0.35 -8.52 21.25
N PRO A 34 0.99 -8.50 21.26
CA PRO A 34 1.89 -8.00 20.20
C PRO A 34 2.13 -9.02 19.07
N THR A 35 2.21 -8.55 17.82
CA THR A 35 2.62 -9.36 16.65
C THR A 35 3.80 -8.69 15.96
N VAL A 36 4.81 -9.45 15.52
CA VAL A 36 5.96 -8.93 14.76
C VAL A 36 6.05 -9.56 13.37
N CYS A 37 6.62 -8.80 12.43
CA CYS A 37 6.98 -9.32 11.13
C CYS A 37 8.28 -10.13 11.22
N LYS A 38 8.25 -11.43 10.93
CA LYS A 38 9.44 -12.29 10.93
C LYS A 38 10.50 -11.91 9.88
N THR A 39 10.10 -11.18 8.82
CA THR A 39 11.01 -10.80 7.73
C THR A 39 11.72 -9.47 7.97
N CYS A 40 11.00 -8.45 8.47
CA CYS A 40 11.56 -7.10 8.63
C CYS A 40 11.54 -6.56 10.06
N GLY A 41 10.97 -7.29 11.02
CA GLY A 41 10.92 -6.90 12.43
C GLY A 41 9.89 -5.81 12.77
N ALA A 42 9.09 -5.31 11.82
CA ALA A 42 8.02 -4.36 12.11
C ALA A 42 7.06 -4.93 13.17
N LEU A 43 6.68 -4.13 14.16
CA LEU A 43 5.80 -4.49 15.26
C LEU A 43 4.38 -3.99 14.99
N PHE A 44 3.38 -4.85 15.15
CA PHE A 44 1.99 -4.48 15.17
C PHE A 44 1.55 -4.20 16.62
N HIS A 45 1.21 -2.94 16.90
CA HIS A 45 0.79 -2.48 18.22
C HIS A 45 -0.24 -1.36 18.09
N LYS A 46 -1.30 -1.40 18.92
CA LYS A 46 -2.44 -0.47 18.90
C LYS A 46 -3.05 -0.31 17.50
N GLY A 47 -3.24 -1.42 16.80
CA GLY A 47 -3.85 -1.42 15.46
C GLY A 47 -2.97 -0.90 14.32
N ARG A 48 -1.69 -0.58 14.56
CA ARG A 48 -0.77 -0.04 13.54
C ARG A 48 0.57 -0.77 13.52
N TRP A 49 1.23 -0.75 12.36
CA TRP A 49 2.61 -1.20 12.23
C TRP A 49 3.56 -0.06 12.60
N THR A 50 4.50 -0.31 13.50
CA THR A 50 5.56 0.63 13.90
C THR A 50 6.91 -0.09 13.96
N TRP A 51 8.00 0.67 14.01
CA TRP A 51 9.27 0.11 14.49
C TRP A 51 9.24 0.02 16.02
N GLY A 52 10.01 -0.91 16.56
CA GLY A 52 10.10 -1.12 17.99
C GLY A 52 10.83 -2.41 18.33
N THR A 53 11.10 -2.60 19.61
CA THR A 53 11.70 -3.84 20.12
C THR A 53 10.68 -4.97 20.04
N LYS A 54 11.11 -6.14 19.54
CA LYS A 54 10.31 -7.37 19.56
C LYS A 54 9.97 -7.75 21.01
N PRO A 55 8.69 -7.74 21.42
CA PRO A 55 8.31 -8.18 22.76
C PRO A 55 8.50 -9.70 22.92
N THR A 56 8.80 -10.14 24.14
CA THR A 56 8.83 -11.57 24.47
C THR A 56 7.45 -12.18 24.28
N GLY A 57 7.36 -13.31 23.57
CA GLY A 57 6.08 -13.98 23.30
C GLY A 57 5.20 -13.31 22.26
N ALA A 58 5.73 -12.38 21.45
CA ALA A 58 5.00 -11.82 20.32
C ALA A 58 4.75 -12.88 19.24
N ASP A 59 3.54 -12.90 18.70
CA ASP A 59 3.19 -13.72 17.55
C ASP A 59 4.01 -13.29 16.32
N GLU A 60 4.30 -14.22 15.42
CA GLU A 60 5.10 -13.95 14.23
C GLU A 60 4.30 -14.15 12.94
N ILE A 61 4.30 -13.14 12.07
CA ILE A 61 3.70 -13.22 10.73
C ILE A 61 4.60 -12.56 9.70
N VAL A 62 4.20 -12.54 8.42
CA VAL A 62 4.79 -11.64 7.41
C VAL A 62 3.88 -10.42 7.25
N CYS A 63 4.44 -9.21 7.31
CA CYS A 63 3.64 -8.00 7.15
C CYS A 63 3.22 -7.78 5.68
N PRO A 64 2.16 -6.99 5.43
CA PRO A 64 1.65 -6.74 4.07
C PRO A 64 2.69 -6.18 3.09
N ALA A 65 3.67 -5.41 3.56
CA ALA A 65 4.74 -4.88 2.71
C ALA A 65 5.75 -5.97 2.32
N CYS A 66 6.11 -6.85 3.25
CA CYS A 66 7.01 -7.97 2.96
C CYS A 66 6.37 -8.99 2.03
N LEU A 67 5.08 -9.28 2.19
CA LEU A 67 4.34 -10.15 1.26
C LEU A 67 4.37 -9.59 -0.17
N ARG A 68 4.10 -8.29 -0.36
CA ARG A 68 4.18 -7.65 -1.68
C ARG A 68 5.58 -7.72 -2.30
N ILE A 69 6.62 -7.56 -1.49
CA ILE A 69 8.01 -7.64 -1.95
C ILE A 69 8.32 -9.06 -2.42
N GLU A 70 7.90 -10.08 -1.66
CA GLU A 70 8.07 -11.49 -2.01
C GLU A 70 7.33 -11.84 -3.31
N ASP A 71 6.08 -11.40 -3.43
CA ASP A 71 5.23 -11.66 -4.59
C ASP A 71 5.53 -10.73 -5.79
N LYS A 72 6.45 -9.77 -5.64
CA LYS A 72 6.77 -8.72 -6.62
C LYS A 72 5.53 -7.98 -7.13
N ASN A 73 4.55 -7.78 -6.27
CA ASN A 73 3.27 -7.15 -6.61
C ASN A 73 3.09 -5.82 -5.86
N PRO A 74 3.59 -4.69 -6.41
CA PRO A 74 3.54 -3.42 -5.73
C PRO A 74 2.13 -2.85 -5.66
N LYS A 75 1.89 -2.00 -4.66
CA LYS A 75 0.63 -1.27 -4.51
C LYS A 75 0.43 -0.22 -5.63
N GLY A 76 1.50 0.18 -6.30
CA GLY A 76 1.47 1.12 -7.41
C GLY A 76 2.85 1.37 -7.99
N PHE A 77 2.89 2.12 -9.09
CA PHE A 77 4.11 2.50 -9.80
C PHE A 77 4.18 4.01 -9.92
N VAL A 78 5.40 4.55 -9.91
CA VAL A 78 5.69 5.94 -10.25
C VAL A 78 6.70 5.92 -11.39
N THR A 79 6.32 6.48 -12.54
CA THR A 79 7.19 6.58 -13.71
C THR A 79 7.65 8.02 -13.88
N LEU A 80 8.96 8.23 -13.90
CA LEU A 80 9.56 9.54 -14.16
C LEU A 80 9.96 9.61 -15.63
N LYS A 81 9.59 10.68 -16.34
CA LYS A 81 9.91 10.88 -17.76
C LYS A 81 10.59 12.23 -17.97
N GLY A 82 11.39 12.33 -19.03
CA GLY A 82 12.02 13.57 -19.49
C GLY A 82 13.53 13.65 -19.26
N ALA A 83 14.20 14.53 -20.00
CA ALA A 83 15.67 14.61 -20.03
C ALA A 83 16.31 14.98 -18.69
N TYR A 84 15.59 15.70 -17.81
CA TYR A 84 16.12 16.12 -16.51
C TYR A 84 16.51 14.92 -15.63
N LYS A 85 15.68 13.86 -15.60
CA LYS A 85 16.01 12.66 -14.80
C LYS A 85 17.26 11.94 -15.32
N ASP A 86 17.53 12.03 -16.62
CA ASP A 86 18.67 11.38 -17.24
C ASP A 86 19.94 12.21 -17.04
N GLN A 87 19.84 13.54 -17.14
CA GLN A 87 20.94 14.48 -16.91
C GLN A 87 21.31 14.62 -15.42
N HIS A 88 20.34 14.46 -14.51
CA HIS A 88 20.50 14.66 -13.06
C HIS A 88 20.12 13.41 -12.27
N ARG A 89 20.48 12.24 -12.80
CA ARG A 89 20.11 10.93 -12.23
C ARG A 89 20.38 10.83 -10.74
N ASP A 90 21.59 11.15 -10.30
CA ASP A 90 22.01 10.98 -8.91
C ASP A 90 21.23 11.88 -7.96
N GLN A 91 20.92 13.10 -8.39
CA GLN A 91 20.09 14.03 -7.62
C GLN A 91 18.67 13.50 -7.46
N VAL A 92 18.07 13.00 -8.55
CA VAL A 92 16.72 12.42 -8.54
C VAL A 92 16.68 11.17 -7.65
N MET A 93 17.66 10.27 -7.78
CA MET A 93 17.76 9.07 -6.94
C MET A 93 17.95 9.44 -5.47
N GLY A 94 18.76 10.45 -5.17
CA GLY A 94 18.91 10.98 -3.81
C GLY A 94 17.59 11.45 -3.22
N LEU A 95 16.78 12.21 -3.97
CA LEU A 95 15.45 12.66 -3.53
C LEU A 95 14.51 11.49 -3.26
N ILE A 96 14.48 10.50 -4.16
CA ILE A 96 13.64 9.30 -4.03
C ILE A 96 14.01 8.53 -2.74
N HIS A 97 15.29 8.25 -2.53
CA HIS A 97 15.75 7.52 -1.35
C HIS A 97 15.56 8.31 -0.05
N ASN A 98 15.76 9.62 -0.07
CA ASN A 98 15.52 10.46 1.10
C ASN A 98 14.03 10.50 1.47
N ALA A 99 13.15 10.61 0.48
CA ALA A 99 11.70 10.57 0.70
C ALA A 99 11.27 9.22 1.27
N GLU A 100 11.73 8.09 0.70
CA GLU A 100 11.46 6.76 1.26
C GLU A 100 11.98 6.64 2.69
N ALA A 101 13.24 7.03 2.93
CA ALA A 101 13.86 6.91 4.24
C ALA A 101 13.13 7.75 5.30
N GLN A 102 12.62 8.92 4.93
CA GLN A 102 11.84 9.76 5.83
C GLN A 102 10.48 9.12 6.17
N GLU A 103 9.73 8.69 5.15
CA GLU A 103 8.41 8.10 5.34
C GLU A 103 8.48 6.78 6.12
N LYS A 104 9.46 5.93 5.77
CA LYS A 104 9.65 4.61 6.36
C LYS A 104 9.92 4.67 7.87
N LYS A 105 10.46 5.76 8.41
CA LYS A 105 10.70 5.92 9.87
C LYS A 105 9.41 5.81 10.68
N GLU A 106 8.32 6.39 10.18
CA GLU A 106 7.04 6.40 10.89
C GLU A 106 6.10 5.31 10.38
N TYR A 107 6.22 4.97 9.10
CA TYR A 107 5.33 4.02 8.42
C TYR A 107 6.14 2.84 7.88
N PRO A 108 6.35 1.78 8.69
CA PRO A 108 7.18 0.64 8.27
C PRO A 108 6.72 -0.03 6.99
N LEU A 109 5.46 0.09 6.58
CA LEU A 109 4.94 -0.51 5.36
C LEU A 109 5.13 0.37 4.11
N ALA A 110 5.41 1.66 4.26
CA ALA A 110 5.67 2.57 3.15
C ALA A 110 7.12 2.40 2.69
N ARG A 111 7.32 1.58 1.65
CA ARG A 111 8.65 1.23 1.14
C ARG A 111 8.64 1.26 -0.37
N ILE A 112 9.78 1.61 -0.95
CA ILE A 112 10.04 1.39 -2.36
C ILE A 112 10.45 -0.08 -2.52
N MET A 113 9.72 -0.82 -3.36
CA MET A 113 10.02 -2.24 -3.59
C MET A 113 11.18 -2.42 -4.57
N THR A 114 11.19 -1.64 -5.64
CA THR A 114 12.19 -1.72 -6.71
C THR A 114 12.24 -0.39 -7.44
N ILE A 115 13.42 -0.02 -7.93
CA ILE A 115 13.61 1.07 -8.88
C ILE A 115 14.31 0.45 -10.10
N GLU A 116 13.73 0.68 -11.27
CA GLU A 116 14.22 0.12 -12.54
C GLU A 116 14.25 1.21 -13.60
N ASN A 117 15.19 1.11 -14.55
CA ASN A 117 15.22 1.97 -15.73
C ASN A 117 14.52 1.24 -16.87
N ARG A 118 13.49 1.86 -17.46
CA ARG A 118 12.80 1.33 -18.64
C ARG A 118 12.94 2.30 -19.81
N ALA A 119 12.83 1.79 -21.03
CA ALA A 119 12.91 2.60 -22.25
C ALA A 119 11.83 3.70 -22.30
N GLU A 120 10.69 3.49 -21.64
CA GLU A 120 9.56 4.42 -21.61
C GLU A 120 9.66 5.50 -20.53
N GLY A 121 10.76 5.55 -19.78
CA GLY A 121 10.95 6.38 -18.59
C GLY A 121 11.29 5.55 -17.38
#